data_AF-A0A537G2U5-F1
#
_entry.id   AF-A0A537G2U5-F1
#
_cell.length_a   1.000
_cell.length_b   1.000
_cell.length_c   1.000
_cell.angle_alpha   90.00
_cell.angle_beta   90.00
_cell.angle_gamma   90.00
#
_symmetry.space_group_name_H-M   'P 1'
#
loop_
_entity.id
_entity.type
_entity.pdbx_description
1 polymer ?
#
loop_
_entity_poly.entity_id
_entity_poly.type
_entity_poly.pdbx_seq_one_letter_code
_entity_poly.pdbx_strand_id
1 'polypeptide(L)'
;MKTNALSIVCSVTRKVALNQLRPRDQVPPAIDGIPTDVVATGVIRALQARTARFRPAPGGVSIGHRAITAGTLGCLVRRQGQVFVLSNNHVLANSNDAQRGDAILQPGPHDGGRFPDDQLAELEDFVRVSFVEQPSECRFASGVVAVLNAACWSIG
;
A
#
# COMPACT_ATOMS: atom_id res chain seq x y z
N MET A 1 13.19 -21.35 1.57
CA MET A 1 14.03 -20.58 0.64
C MET A 1 13.33 -20.57 -0.71
N LYS A 2 13.14 -19.39 -1.29
CA LYS A 2 12.55 -19.18 -2.62
C LYS A 2 13.66 -19.36 -3.65
N THR A 3 13.37 -19.97 -4.79
CA THR A 3 14.32 -20.12 -5.89
C THR A 3 14.39 -18.84 -6.73
N ASN A 4 15.51 -18.64 -7.45
CA ASN A 4 15.68 -17.51 -8.37
C ASN A 4 15.13 -17.79 -9.78
N ALA A 5 14.58 -18.99 -10.02
CA ALA A 5 14.00 -19.36 -11.31
C ALA A 5 12.57 -18.85 -11.43
N LEU A 6 12.17 -18.44 -12.65
CA LEU A 6 10.79 -18.09 -12.94
C LEU A 6 9.90 -19.31 -12.68
N SER A 7 8.91 -19.14 -11.80
CA SER A 7 8.09 -20.24 -11.27
C SER A 7 6.75 -19.75 -10.74
N ILE A 8 5.79 -20.68 -10.65
CA ILE A 8 4.54 -20.50 -9.90
C ILE A 8 4.85 -20.70 -8.41
N VAL A 9 4.67 -19.67 -7.61
CA VAL A 9 4.93 -19.74 -6.16
C VAL A 9 3.70 -20.30 -5.43
N CYS A 10 3.86 -21.47 -4.83
CA CYS A 10 2.84 -22.12 -4.01
C CYS A 10 3.13 -21.88 -2.53
N SER A 11 2.26 -21.09 -1.89
CA SER A 11 2.34 -20.78 -0.45
C SER A 11 1.75 -21.91 0.39
N VAL A 12 2.50 -22.40 1.39
CA VAL A 12 2.05 -23.46 2.30
C VAL A 12 2.22 -23.06 3.76
N THR A 13 1.41 -23.64 4.65
CA THR A 13 1.50 -23.37 6.10
C THR A 13 2.84 -23.82 6.69
N ARG A 14 3.34 -24.98 6.28
CA ARG A 14 4.65 -25.52 6.70
C ARG A 14 5.18 -26.48 5.63
N LYS A 15 6.50 -26.64 5.55
CA LYS A 15 7.11 -27.70 4.76
C LYS A 15 7.08 -29.02 5.54
N VAL A 16 6.78 -30.10 4.84
CA VAL A 16 6.71 -31.47 5.37
C VAL A 16 7.40 -32.37 4.35
N ALA A 17 8.02 -33.47 4.79
CA ALA A 17 8.65 -34.42 3.87
C ALA A 17 7.60 -35.07 2.95
N LEU A 18 7.96 -35.38 1.70
CA LEU A 18 7.02 -35.92 0.71
C LEU A 18 6.38 -37.25 1.17
N ASN A 19 7.12 -38.10 1.88
CA ASN A 19 6.63 -39.36 2.43
C ASN A 19 5.59 -39.19 3.56
N GLN A 20 5.46 -37.98 4.12
CA GLN A 20 4.49 -37.61 5.13
C GLN A 20 3.29 -36.86 4.52
N LEU A 21 3.28 -36.62 3.21
CA LEU A 21 2.20 -35.94 2.48
C LEU A 21 1.35 -36.95 1.72
N ARG A 22 0.03 -36.81 1.84
CA ARG A 22 -0.90 -37.55 0.96
C ARG A 22 -0.70 -37.04 -0.48
N PRO A 23 -0.91 -37.87 -1.52
CA PRO A 23 -0.73 -37.44 -2.91
C PRO A 23 -1.46 -36.13 -3.26
N ARG A 24 -2.67 -35.93 -2.72
CA ARG A 24 -3.46 -34.69 -2.92
C ARG A 24 -2.90 -33.44 -2.25
N ASP A 25 -2.04 -33.58 -1.25
CA ASP A 25 -1.43 -32.45 -0.53
C ASP A 25 -0.05 -32.08 -1.14
N GLN A 26 0.44 -32.86 -2.10
CA GLN A 26 1.70 -32.60 -2.78
C GLN A 26 1.48 -31.57 -3.88
N VAL A 27 2.24 -30.47 -3.81
CA VAL A 27 2.31 -29.50 -4.91
C VAL A 27 3.04 -30.16 -6.07
N PRO A 28 2.46 -30.21 -7.28
CA PRO A 28 3.14 -30.80 -8.43
C PRO A 28 4.40 -29.98 -8.77
N PRO A 29 5.47 -30.60 -9.28
CA PRO A 29 6.72 -29.90 -9.59
C PRO A 29 6.58 -28.88 -10.73
N ALA A 30 5.53 -28.99 -11.55
CA ALA A 30 5.16 -28.02 -12.57
C ALA A 30 3.63 -27.98 -12.79
N ILE A 31 3.11 -26.83 -13.22
CA ILE A 31 1.73 -26.63 -13.66
C ILE A 31 1.81 -26.05 -15.07
N ASP A 32 1.20 -26.72 -16.05
CA ASP A 32 1.25 -26.33 -17.48
C ASP A 32 2.68 -26.09 -18.01
N GLY A 33 3.63 -26.91 -17.55
CA GLY A 33 5.04 -26.81 -17.91
C GLY A 33 5.82 -25.71 -17.17
N ILE A 34 5.16 -24.89 -16.36
CA ILE A 34 5.79 -23.86 -15.53
C ILE A 34 6.22 -24.48 -14.20
N PRO A 35 7.52 -24.42 -13.81
CA PRO A 35 7.99 -24.96 -12.54
C PRO A 35 7.26 -24.36 -11.35
N THR A 36 7.03 -25.14 -10.29
CA THR A 36 6.49 -24.62 -9.03
C THR A 36 7.61 -24.40 -8.00
N ASP A 37 7.44 -23.40 -7.14
CA ASP A 37 8.29 -23.17 -5.98
C ASP A 37 7.43 -23.15 -4.71
N VAL A 38 7.74 -24.04 -3.78
CA VAL A 38 7.00 -24.19 -2.52
C VAL A 38 7.63 -23.32 -1.44
N VAL A 39 6.89 -22.31 -1.00
CA VAL A 39 7.32 -21.38 0.04
C VAL A 39 6.45 -21.56 1.28
N ALA A 40 7.09 -21.82 2.43
CA ALA A 40 6.38 -21.84 3.70
C ALA A 40 6.09 -20.40 4.14
N THR A 41 4.82 -20.01 4.08
CA THR A 41 4.34 -18.67 4.45
C THR A 41 3.54 -18.68 5.76
N GLY A 42 3.19 -19.85 6.28
CA GLY A 42 2.35 -19.97 7.47
C GLY A 42 0.86 -19.86 7.14
N VAL A 43 0.03 -19.70 8.17
CA VAL A 43 -1.42 -19.52 8.00
C VAL A 43 -1.68 -18.08 7.56
N ILE A 44 -2.17 -17.90 6.34
CA ILE A 44 -2.65 -16.60 5.86
C ILE A 44 -3.98 -16.31 6.54
N ARG A 45 -4.05 -15.21 7.29
CA ARG A 45 -5.29 -14.76 7.93
C ARG A 45 -5.65 -13.39 7.37
N ALA A 46 -6.92 -13.19 7.02
CA ALA A 46 -7.43 -11.87 6.72
C ALA A 46 -7.31 -10.98 7.96
N LEU A 47 -6.71 -9.80 7.81
CA LEU A 47 -6.57 -8.83 8.89
C LEU A 47 -7.96 -8.29 9.27
N GLN A 48 -8.52 -8.81 10.38
CA GLN A 48 -9.92 -8.56 10.74
C GLN A 48 -10.18 -7.13 11.24
N ALA A 49 -9.18 -6.49 11.85
CA ALA A 49 -9.36 -5.23 12.56
C ALA A 49 -8.39 -4.15 12.08
N ARG A 50 -8.34 -3.87 10.77
CA ARG A 50 -7.38 -2.90 10.19
C ARG A 50 -7.41 -1.50 10.84
N THR A 51 -8.53 -1.10 11.44
CA THR A 51 -8.71 0.22 12.08
C THR A 51 -8.48 0.21 13.59
N ALA A 52 -8.21 -0.95 14.20
CA ALA A 52 -7.87 -1.02 15.62
C ALA A 52 -6.49 -0.38 15.90
N ARG A 53 -6.23 -0.13 17.17
CA ARG A 53 -4.92 0.33 17.66
C ARG A 53 -3.98 -0.86 17.78
N PHE A 54 -2.82 -0.77 17.16
CA PHE A 54 -1.77 -1.79 17.19
C PHE A 54 -0.45 -1.18 17.63
N ARG A 55 0.21 -1.82 18.59
CA ARG A 55 1.56 -1.49 19.05
C ARG A 55 2.33 -2.81 19.30
N PRO A 56 3.28 -3.20 18.43
CA PRO A 56 3.71 -2.55 17.19
C PRO A 56 2.65 -2.65 16.07
N ALA A 57 2.69 -1.73 15.11
CA ALA A 57 1.76 -1.68 13.97
C ALA A 57 2.21 -2.62 12.83
N PRO A 58 1.45 -3.67 12.47
CA PRO A 58 1.77 -4.53 11.35
C PRO A 58 1.40 -3.90 9.99
N GLY A 59 1.95 -4.43 8.90
CA GLY A 59 1.50 -4.10 7.54
C GLY A 59 0.01 -4.37 7.34
N GLY A 60 -0.65 -3.51 6.57
CA GLY A 60 -2.07 -3.62 6.25
C GLY A 60 -3.03 -2.87 7.20
N VAL A 61 -2.54 -2.30 8.31
CA VAL A 61 -3.37 -1.51 9.23
C VAL A 61 -3.53 -0.06 8.76
N SER A 62 -4.58 0.58 9.26
CA SER A 62 -4.84 2.00 9.07
C SER A 62 -3.71 2.84 9.65
N ILE A 63 -3.23 3.79 8.86
CA ILE A 63 -2.21 4.78 9.23
C ILE A 63 -2.47 6.07 8.43
N GLY A 64 -1.96 7.20 8.89
CA GLY A 64 -1.94 8.39 8.06
C GLY A 64 -1.30 9.60 8.72
N HIS A 65 -0.89 10.54 7.89
CA HIS A 65 -0.56 11.89 8.32
C HIS A 65 -1.77 12.53 9.03
N ARG A 66 -1.53 13.32 10.07
CA ARG A 66 -2.60 13.92 10.90
C ARG A 66 -3.61 14.77 10.11
N ALA A 67 -3.21 15.33 8.97
CA ALA A 67 -4.02 16.24 8.16
C ALA A 67 -4.76 15.57 6.99
N ILE A 68 -4.75 14.24 6.90
CA ILE A 68 -5.46 13.49 5.85
C ILE A 68 -6.59 12.65 6.45
N THR A 69 -7.31 11.90 5.60
CA THR A 69 -8.33 10.94 6.03
C THR A 69 -7.70 9.70 6.68
N ALA A 70 -7.28 8.74 5.87
CA ALA A 70 -6.57 7.53 6.28
C ALA A 70 -5.95 6.86 5.06
N GLY A 71 -4.97 6.00 5.29
CA GLY A 71 -4.42 5.08 4.32
C GLY A 71 -3.95 3.80 5.00
N THR A 72 -3.09 3.06 4.32
CA THR A 72 -2.65 1.73 4.78
C THR A 72 -1.16 1.72 5.01
N LEU A 73 -0.71 1.15 6.14
CA LEU A 73 0.70 0.84 6.36
C LEU A 73 1.11 -0.22 5.35
N GLY A 74 2.04 0.10 4.43
CA GLY A 74 2.49 -0.84 3.42
C GLY A 74 3.38 -1.91 4.03
N CYS A 75 4.57 -1.51 4.48
CA CYS A 75 5.52 -2.41 5.12
C CYS A 75 6.47 -1.67 6.05
N LEU A 76 7.23 -2.47 6.81
CA LEU A 76 8.39 -1.98 7.55
C LEU A 76 9.62 -2.07 6.65
N VAL A 77 10.42 -1.01 6.63
CA VAL A 77 11.69 -0.95 5.90
C VAL A 77 12.82 -0.60 6.85
N ARG A 78 14.06 -0.90 6.46
CA ARG A 78 15.24 -0.59 7.26
C ARG A 78 16.22 0.24 6.46
N ARG A 79 16.67 1.37 7.02
CA ARG A 79 17.70 2.24 6.45
C ARG A 79 18.71 2.55 7.54
N GLN A 80 19.99 2.28 7.29
CA GLN A 80 21.10 2.52 8.24
C GLN A 80 20.85 1.97 9.66
N GLY A 81 20.29 0.75 9.74
CA GLY A 81 20.03 0.10 11.03
C GLY A 81 18.72 0.50 11.71
N GLN A 82 18.07 1.60 11.30
CA GLN A 82 16.79 2.08 11.84
C GLN A 82 15.60 1.56 11.04
N VAL A 83 14.48 1.29 11.74
CA VAL A 83 13.22 0.81 11.16
C VAL A 83 12.31 1.99 10.85
N PHE A 84 11.68 1.96 9.67
CA PHE A 84 10.72 2.96 9.21
C PHE A 84 9.44 2.27 8.71
N VAL A 85 8.35 3.04 8.65
CA VAL A 85 7.12 2.64 7.96
C VAL A 85 7.11 3.21 6.55
N LEU A 86 6.68 2.41 5.58
CA LEU A 86 6.50 2.83 4.19
C LEU A 86 5.01 2.80 3.81
N SER A 87 4.56 3.85 3.13
CA SER A 87 3.24 3.91 2.48
C SER A 87 3.30 4.93 1.34
N ASN A 88 2.15 5.22 0.73
CA ASN A 88 2.04 6.20 -0.35
C ASN A 88 2.30 7.63 0.16
N ASN A 89 2.75 8.50 -0.76
CA ASN A 89 2.96 9.92 -0.49
C ASN A 89 1.68 10.59 0.06
N HIS A 90 0.52 10.41 -0.56
CA HIS A 90 -0.71 11.03 -0.06
C HIS A 90 -1.11 10.52 1.34
N VAL A 91 -0.61 9.35 1.78
CA VAL A 91 -0.89 8.78 3.10
C VAL A 91 0.00 9.39 4.18
N LEU A 92 1.31 9.48 3.94
CA LEU A 92 2.28 9.92 4.96
C LEU A 92 2.75 11.36 4.79
N ALA A 93 2.70 11.89 3.57
CA ALA A 93 3.26 13.17 3.18
C ALA A 93 2.20 14.16 2.63
N ASN A 94 0.91 13.92 2.91
CA ASN A 94 -0.20 14.82 2.56
C ASN A 94 -0.12 15.37 1.12
N SER A 95 0.15 14.51 0.14
CA SER A 95 0.28 14.90 -1.26
C SER A 95 1.32 16.00 -1.50
N ASN A 96 2.48 15.87 -0.86
CA ASN A 96 3.62 16.80 -0.80
C ASN A 96 3.46 18.01 0.14
N ASP A 97 2.34 18.16 0.83
CA ASP A 97 2.06 19.25 1.78
C ASP A 97 2.29 18.81 3.24
N ALA A 98 3.36 18.05 3.47
CA ALA A 98 3.83 17.66 4.79
C ALA A 98 5.32 18.01 4.94
N GLN A 99 5.76 18.11 6.17
CA GLN A 99 7.13 18.43 6.56
C GLN A 99 7.75 17.26 7.31
N ARG A 100 9.09 17.13 7.21
CA ARG A 100 9.82 16.19 8.05
C ARG A 100 9.54 16.49 9.52
N GLY A 101 9.28 15.45 10.31
CA GLY A 101 8.88 15.57 11.70
C GLY A 101 7.35 15.56 11.92
N ASP A 102 6.54 15.67 10.86
CA ASP A 102 5.09 15.64 11.02
C ASP A 102 4.61 14.30 11.59
N ALA A 103 3.61 14.36 12.47
CA ALA A 103 3.08 13.20 13.16
C ALA A 103 2.30 12.27 12.22
N ILE A 104 2.65 10.99 12.28
CA ILE A 104 1.95 9.88 11.63
C ILE A 104 1.18 9.09 12.68
N LEU A 105 -0.13 8.96 12.49
CA LEU A 105 -1.05 8.34 13.45
C LEU A 105 -1.39 6.90 13.06
N GLN A 106 -1.58 6.03 14.07
CA GLN A 106 -2.11 4.68 13.90
C GLN A 106 -3.17 4.41 14.99
N PRO A 107 -4.47 4.25 14.62
CA PRO A 107 -5.01 4.28 13.25
C PRO A 107 -4.93 5.68 12.59
N GLY A 108 -5.22 5.79 11.29
CA GLY A 108 -5.32 7.10 10.62
C GLY A 108 -6.46 7.96 11.19
N PRO A 109 -6.45 9.29 10.96
CA PRO A 109 -7.43 10.22 11.56
C PRO A 109 -8.90 9.82 11.37
N HIS A 110 -9.29 9.48 10.13
CA HIS A 110 -10.65 9.07 9.79
C HIS A 110 -11.07 7.76 10.48
N ASP A 111 -10.11 6.89 10.81
CA ASP A 111 -10.34 5.61 11.48
C ASP A 111 -10.24 5.75 13.03
N GLY A 112 -10.23 6.97 13.55
CA GLY A 112 -10.31 7.28 14.98
C GLY A 112 -8.97 7.53 15.68
N GLY A 113 -7.89 7.74 14.90
CA GLY A 113 -6.59 8.15 15.42
C GLY A 113 -6.59 9.59 15.88
N ARG A 114 -6.02 9.88 17.05
CA ARG A 114 -5.94 11.22 17.64
C ARG A 114 -4.50 11.59 17.98
N PHE A 115 -4.11 12.81 17.65
CA PHE A 115 -2.82 13.37 18.10
C PHE A 115 -3.00 14.04 19.47
N PRO A 116 -2.10 13.85 20.45
CA PRO A 116 -0.85 13.07 20.35
C PRO A 116 -0.99 11.57 20.67
N ASP A 117 -2.10 11.13 21.26
CA ASP A 117 -2.25 9.80 21.87
C ASP A 117 -1.94 8.61 20.94
N ASP A 118 -2.28 8.73 19.66
CA ASP A 118 -2.16 7.68 18.65
C ASP A 118 -0.96 7.90 17.70
N GLN A 119 -0.03 8.80 18.03
CA GLN A 119 1.19 8.97 17.24
C GLN A 119 2.00 7.67 17.23
N LEU A 120 2.32 7.20 16.02
CA LEU A 120 3.13 6.01 15.80
C LEU A 120 4.56 6.37 15.38
N ALA A 121 4.72 7.41 14.56
CA ALA A 121 5.99 7.81 13.98
C ALA A 121 5.99 9.30 13.59
N GLU A 122 7.14 9.78 13.16
CA GLU A 122 7.33 11.07 12.50
C GLU A 122 7.70 10.85 11.03
N LEU A 123 7.23 11.73 10.15
CA LEU A 123 7.57 11.68 8.74
C LEU A 123 9.06 11.94 8.56
N GLU A 124 9.78 10.93 8.06
CA GLU A 124 11.22 11.03 7.84
C GLU A 124 11.54 11.60 6.45
N ASP A 125 10.97 11.05 5.38
CA ASP A 125 11.36 11.39 4.01
C ASP A 125 10.25 11.01 3.02
N PHE A 126 10.19 11.68 1.87
CA PHE A 126 9.25 11.33 0.79
C PHE A 126 9.72 11.82 -0.57
N VAL A 127 9.35 11.09 -1.62
CA VAL A 127 9.53 11.53 -3.01
C VAL A 127 8.36 12.44 -3.38
N ARG A 128 8.65 13.64 -3.89
CA ARG A 128 7.62 14.57 -4.35
C ARG A 128 6.93 14.02 -5.59
N VAL A 129 5.61 13.98 -5.56
CA VAL A 129 4.79 13.60 -6.72
C VAL A 129 4.57 14.81 -7.62
N SER A 130 4.76 14.66 -8.93
CA SER A 130 4.42 15.69 -9.91
C SER A 130 2.99 15.51 -10.38
N PHE A 131 2.08 16.38 -9.95
CA PHE A 131 0.70 16.42 -10.42
C PHE A 131 0.65 17.26 -11.70
N VAL A 132 1.13 16.70 -12.82
CA VAL A 132 0.95 17.37 -14.11
C VAL A 132 -0.50 17.14 -14.54
N GLU A 133 -1.39 18.06 -14.20
CA GLU A 133 -2.57 18.28 -15.03
C GLU A 133 -2.03 18.86 -16.34
N GLN A 134 -1.87 18.04 -17.37
CA GLN A 134 -1.78 18.59 -18.71
C GLN A 134 -3.22 18.98 -19.09
N PRO A 135 -3.58 20.27 -19.14
CA PRO A 135 -4.68 20.65 -20.02
C PRO A 135 -4.30 20.14 -21.40
N SER A 136 -5.22 19.46 -22.08
CA SER A 136 -4.96 18.96 -23.43
C SER A 136 -4.44 20.11 -24.30
N GLU A 137 -3.16 20.05 -24.70
CA GLU A 137 -2.54 21.03 -25.62
C GLU A 137 -3.18 21.00 -27.02
N CYS A 138 -4.14 20.10 -27.24
CA CYS A 138 -4.94 20.04 -28.43
C CYS A 138 -5.82 21.31 -28.51
N ARG A 139 -5.41 22.27 -29.35
CA ARG A 139 -6.19 23.50 -29.65
C ARG A 139 -7.66 23.20 -29.97
N PHE A 140 -7.94 22.05 -30.56
CA PHE A 140 -9.29 21.59 -30.85
C PHE A 140 -10.11 21.32 -29.57
N ALA A 141 -9.52 20.65 -28.57
CA ALA A 141 -10.18 20.36 -27.29
C ALA A 141 -10.45 21.64 -26.49
N SER A 142 -9.50 22.58 -26.47
CA SER A 142 -9.70 23.90 -25.85
C SER A 142 -10.83 24.69 -26.52
N GLY A 143 -10.93 24.60 -27.86
CA GLY A 143 -12.02 25.24 -28.62
C GLY A 143 -13.40 24.65 -28.32
N VAL A 144 -13.51 23.33 -28.22
CA VAL A 144 -14.77 22.65 -27.87
C VAL A 144 -15.22 22.99 -26.44
N VAL A 145 -14.29 23.03 -25.48
CA VAL A 145 -14.61 23.41 -24.09
C VAL A 145 -15.09 24.86 -23.99
N ALA A 146 -14.46 25.79 -24.72
CA ALA A 146 -14.88 27.19 -24.74
C ALA A 146 -16.30 27.36 -25.32
N VAL A 147 -16.63 26.65 -26.40
CA VAL A 147 -17.97 26.68 -27.02
C VAL A 147 -19.04 26.08 -26.11
N LEU A 148 -18.75 24.93 -25.48
CA LEU A 148 -19.70 24.27 -24.59
C LEU A 148 -19.97 25.11 -23.33
N ASN A 149 -18.94 25.73 -22.75
CA ASN A 149 -19.11 26.63 -21.62
C ASN A 149 -19.89 27.90 -22.00
N ALA A 150 -19.62 28.49 -23.16
CA ALA A 150 -20.37 29.64 -23.66
C ALA A 150 -21.85 29.32 -23.90
N ALA A 151 -22.15 28.13 -24.44
CA ALA A 151 -23.52 27.64 -24.60
C ALA A 151 -24.21 27.44 -23.24
N CYS A 152 -23.51 26.90 -22.24
CA CYS A 152 -24.05 26.79 -20.88
C CYS A 152 -24.38 28.14 -20.24
N TRP A 153 -23.65 29.21 -20.56
CA TRP A 153 -23.91 30.57 -20.03
C TRP A 153 -25.02 31.31 -20.78
N SER A 154 -25.43 30.83 -21.95
CA SER A 154 -26.47 31.45 -22.77
C SER A 154 -27.83 30.74 -22.70
N ILE A 155 -27.91 29.66 -21.91
CA ILE A 155 -29.15 28.92 -21.61
C ILE A 155 -29.60 29.16 -20.15
N GLY A 156 -28.91 30.04 -19.41
CA GLY A 156 -29.29 30.54 -18.08
C GLY A 156 -29.80 31.97 -18.13
#